data_AF-A0A2B3U5R7-F1
#
_entry.id   AF-A0A2B3U5R7-F1
#
_cell.length_a   1.000
_cell.length_b   1.000
_cell.length_c   1.000
_cell.angle_alpha   90.00
_cell.angle_beta   90.00
_cell.angle_gamma   90.00
#
_symmetry.space_group_name_H-M   'P 1'
#
loop_
_entity.id
_entity.type
_entity.pdbx_description
1 polymer ?
#
loop_
_entity_poly.entity_id
_entity_poly.type
_entity_poly.pdbx_seq_one_letter_code
_entity_poly.pdbx_strand_id
1 'polypeptide(L)'
;MMDIKEREGRGKVAHIIEITDGYKLVVDDKSNVNEPLHVLWWENKEDGEKKIEVVLNRYTGELIELKVDDEGYFSTTNEMMDDNKAKEIANAFLKKYIKEGLEFYTYVTVKDDWRGLKEINYMQEVNGYPLTNTGCIVRVHSSGEVVHFYYNGQKAIQEKPLWPNEIVEENIVLENLKARQDMRLVFVDLTLSSCKYESGEEVKGYHLVYEPEPSYAFIDASTGEDLFEPEHYKLAPTVPVEKTVKSTRKKDVFDLLDWDAEKFIKVDEKEDEYEVRMKFVLKEEAPKEIEEKDPYSMDEFYKKHFPMLQHDKFVVITVDKKTNQLISCLMWTNEKDRKSILSREQCLEKALQFLEEIIPNATKYVQLWDDYEAEEGIERFSFSIYVNDICVAGKYIMININTENGAVMHYSGESSNFIKELLAYETTPKVTNEEALQIYKEAIRVKLEWYIDNDAEETVYQLLYKQTTDENHKEPFECSRDIRYIDAHTGEKIWSK
;
A
#
# COMPACT_ATOMS: atom_id res chain seq x y z
N MET A 1 -0.81 -12.91 40.16
CA MET A 1 -1.40 -11.64 40.63
C MET A 1 -1.36 -10.70 39.43
N MET A 2 -2.50 -10.19 38.98
CA MET A 2 -2.59 -9.41 37.73
C MET A 2 -1.97 -8.04 37.91
N ASP A 3 -1.17 -7.60 36.93
CA ASP A 3 -0.53 -6.28 36.89
C ASP A 3 -1.54 -5.14 37.05
N ILE A 4 -1.14 -4.03 37.66
CA ILE A 4 -2.04 -2.89 37.93
C ILE A 4 -2.45 -2.23 36.62
N LYS A 5 -1.52 -2.00 35.67
CA LYS A 5 -1.82 -1.42 34.36
C LYS A 5 -2.75 -2.33 33.55
N GLU A 6 -2.52 -3.65 33.59
CA GLU A 6 -3.44 -4.64 32.96
C GLU A 6 -4.88 -4.46 33.47
N ARG A 7 -5.06 -4.34 34.79
CA ARG A 7 -6.39 -4.17 35.40
C ARG A 7 -7.03 -2.85 35.03
N GLU A 8 -6.25 -1.77 35.03
CA GLU A 8 -6.72 -0.46 34.61
C GLU A 8 -7.11 -0.45 33.13
N GLY A 9 -6.28 -1.03 32.26
CA GLY A 9 -6.56 -1.18 30.82
C GLY A 9 -7.86 -1.92 30.57
N ARG A 10 -8.03 -3.10 31.17
CA ARG A 10 -9.29 -3.87 31.06
C ARG A 10 -10.49 -3.09 31.60
N GLY A 11 -10.34 -2.42 32.74
CA GLY A 11 -11.40 -1.60 33.32
C GLY A 11 -11.83 -0.45 32.42
N LYS A 12 -10.89 0.19 31.70
CA LYS A 12 -11.18 1.26 30.75
C LYS A 12 -12.06 0.77 29.60
N VAL A 13 -11.77 -0.40 29.03
CA VAL A 13 -12.46 -0.90 27.82
C VAL A 13 -13.57 -1.92 28.09
N ALA A 14 -13.78 -2.35 29.34
CA ALA A 14 -14.79 -3.37 29.70
C ALA A 14 -16.22 -3.01 29.28
N HIS A 15 -16.50 -1.72 29.10
CA HIS A 15 -17.80 -1.26 28.61
C HIS A 15 -17.93 -1.38 27.09
N ILE A 16 -16.84 -1.60 26.35
CA ILE A 16 -16.73 -1.78 24.87
C ILE A 16 -16.61 -3.28 24.55
N ILE A 17 -15.64 -3.97 25.16
CA ILE A 17 -15.32 -5.37 24.90
C ILE A 17 -14.81 -6.05 26.19
N GLU A 18 -15.18 -7.30 26.40
CA GLU A 18 -14.69 -8.11 27.52
C GLU A 18 -13.36 -8.78 27.18
N ILE A 19 -12.24 -8.21 27.63
CA ILE A 19 -10.92 -8.83 27.43
C ILE A 19 -10.75 -10.04 28.36
N THR A 20 -10.66 -11.24 27.77
CA THR A 20 -10.49 -12.50 28.50
C THR A 20 -9.09 -12.69 29.09
N ASP A 21 -8.94 -13.60 30.05
CA ASP A 21 -7.65 -13.91 30.69
C ASP A 21 -6.64 -14.58 29.75
N GLY A 22 -7.05 -15.01 28.55
CA GLY A 22 -6.16 -15.48 27.50
C GLY A 22 -5.28 -14.38 26.89
N TYR A 23 -5.60 -13.11 27.16
CA TYR A 23 -4.93 -11.94 26.60
C TYR A 23 -4.10 -11.19 27.65
N LYS A 24 -3.05 -10.50 27.21
CA LYS A 24 -2.21 -9.61 28.03
C LYS A 24 -2.05 -8.27 27.34
N LEU A 25 -2.11 -7.18 28.11
CA LEU A 25 -1.86 -5.83 27.66
C LEU A 25 -0.39 -5.71 27.26
N VAL A 26 -0.16 -5.13 26.08
CA VAL A 26 1.17 -4.92 25.52
C VAL A 26 1.42 -3.47 25.11
N VAL A 27 0.35 -2.68 24.93
CA VAL A 27 0.42 -1.24 24.67
C VAL A 27 -0.64 -0.51 25.50
N ASP A 28 -0.26 0.58 26.16
CA ASP A 28 -1.10 1.63 26.78
C ASP A 28 -0.37 2.96 26.55
N ASP A 29 -0.53 3.51 25.35
CA ASP A 29 0.23 4.67 24.88
C ASP A 29 -0.65 5.91 24.66
N LYS A 30 -0.18 7.04 25.18
CA LYS A 30 -0.80 8.37 25.06
C LYS A 30 0.14 9.41 24.46
N SER A 31 1.37 9.00 24.16
CA SER A 31 2.50 9.82 23.75
C SER A 31 2.49 10.04 22.25
N ASN A 32 1.53 10.83 21.77
CA ASN A 32 1.69 11.51 20.49
C ASN A 32 1.34 12.99 20.69
N VAL A 33 2.29 13.89 20.40
CA VAL A 33 2.16 15.31 20.78
C VAL A 33 1.07 16.01 19.95
N ASN A 34 0.86 15.55 18.71
CA ASN A 34 -0.05 16.19 17.75
C ASN A 34 -1.43 15.50 17.65
N GLU A 35 -1.55 14.23 18.06
CA GLU A 35 -2.80 13.49 17.92
C GLU A 35 -3.44 13.19 19.29
N PRO A 36 -4.76 13.40 19.44
CA PRO A 36 -5.46 13.18 20.70
C PRO A 36 -5.77 11.69 20.93
N LEU A 37 -4.85 10.78 20.66
CA LEU A 37 -5.10 9.33 20.71
C LEU A 37 -4.58 8.69 22.01
N HIS A 38 -5.30 7.67 22.46
CA HIS A 38 -4.90 6.74 23.49
C HIS A 38 -5.07 5.32 22.93
N VAL A 39 -3.95 4.66 22.68
CA VAL A 39 -3.86 3.35 22.01
C VAL A 39 -3.68 2.26 23.07
N LEU A 40 -4.53 1.23 23.01
CA LEU A 40 -4.52 0.09 23.93
C LEU A 40 -4.54 -1.22 23.14
N TRP A 41 -3.48 -2.03 23.26
CA TRP A 41 -3.38 -3.32 22.58
C TRP A 41 -3.20 -4.48 23.54
N TRP A 42 -3.86 -5.59 23.22
CA TRP A 42 -3.69 -6.87 23.88
C TRP A 42 -3.25 -7.94 22.89
N GLU A 43 -2.31 -8.78 23.31
CA GLU A 43 -1.88 -9.98 22.59
C GLU A 43 -2.39 -11.23 23.30
N ASN A 44 -2.78 -12.23 22.52
CA ASN A 44 -3.04 -13.54 23.07
C ASN A 44 -1.74 -14.13 23.64
N LYS A 45 -1.85 -14.80 24.80
CA LYS A 45 -0.69 -15.34 25.51
C LYS A 45 -0.05 -16.54 24.82
N GLU A 46 -0.83 -17.28 24.03
CA GLU A 46 -0.37 -18.47 23.29
C GLU A 46 0.03 -18.14 21.85
N ASP A 47 -0.57 -17.10 21.26
CA ASP A 47 -0.37 -16.72 19.86
C ASP A 47 -0.29 -15.19 19.69
N GLY A 48 0.92 -14.65 19.56
CA GLY A 48 1.13 -13.20 19.46
C GLY A 48 0.59 -12.56 18.17
N GLU A 49 0.19 -13.33 17.17
CA GLU A 49 -0.47 -12.80 15.97
C GLU A 49 -1.93 -12.41 16.26
N LYS A 50 -2.54 -13.01 17.28
CA LYS A 50 -3.90 -12.72 17.72
C LYS A 50 -3.95 -11.51 18.63
N LYS A 51 -4.66 -10.48 18.19
CA LYS A 51 -4.64 -9.16 18.84
C LYS A 51 -6.00 -8.55 19.02
N ILE A 52 -6.11 -7.71 20.05
CA ILE A 52 -7.24 -6.83 20.26
C ILE A 52 -6.70 -5.42 20.40
N GLU A 53 -7.19 -4.52 19.57
CA GLU A 53 -6.83 -3.12 19.54
C GLU A 53 -8.04 -2.26 19.87
N VAL A 54 -7.84 -1.28 20.76
CA VAL A 54 -8.81 -0.25 21.08
C VAL A 54 -8.10 1.10 21.05
N VAL A 55 -8.59 2.00 20.21
CA VAL A 55 -8.09 3.38 20.12
C VAL A 55 -9.18 4.33 20.60
N LEU A 56 -8.84 5.16 21.57
CA LEU A 56 -9.74 6.15 22.17
C LEU A 56 -9.20 7.56 21.91
N ASN A 57 -10.10 8.52 21.84
CA ASN A 57 -9.71 9.92 21.99
C ASN A 57 -9.33 10.18 23.45
N ARG A 58 -8.07 10.56 23.71
CA ARG A 58 -7.53 10.74 25.06
C ARG A 58 -8.19 11.85 25.88
N TYR A 59 -8.85 12.81 25.21
CA TYR A 59 -9.52 13.93 25.86
C TYR A 59 -11.02 13.70 26.05
N THR A 60 -11.70 13.11 25.06
CA THR A 60 -13.15 12.93 25.09
C THR A 60 -13.59 11.54 25.55
N GLY A 61 -12.69 10.55 25.52
CA GLY A 61 -12.97 9.14 25.77
C GLY A 61 -13.78 8.46 24.68
N GLU A 62 -14.01 9.13 23.53
CA GLU A 62 -14.75 8.57 22.41
C GLU A 62 -13.96 7.43 21.77
N LEU A 63 -14.66 6.38 21.35
CA LEU A 63 -14.07 5.28 20.61
C LEU A 63 -13.75 5.76 19.20
N ILE A 64 -12.49 5.57 18.79
CA ILE A 64 -12.03 5.83 17.41
C ILE A 64 -11.93 4.50 16.66
N GLU A 65 -11.36 3.48 17.29
CA GLU A 65 -11.19 2.17 16.67
C GLU A 65 -11.35 1.04 17.68
N LEU A 66 -11.98 -0.04 17.24
CA LEU A 66 -11.94 -1.36 17.86
C LEU A 66 -11.58 -2.35 16.77
N LYS A 67 -10.62 -3.23 17.02
CA LYS A 67 -10.25 -4.30 16.09
C LYS A 67 -9.91 -5.57 16.85
N VAL A 68 -10.58 -6.66 16.47
CA VAL A 68 -10.34 -8.01 17.03
C VAL A 68 -9.77 -8.90 15.92
N ASP A 69 -8.45 -9.04 15.92
CA ASP A 69 -7.70 -9.92 15.01
C ASP A 69 -7.54 -11.32 15.64
N ASP A 70 -8.65 -11.95 16.03
CA ASP A 70 -8.71 -13.36 16.44
C ASP A 70 -10.05 -13.95 15.99
N GLU A 71 -10.02 -14.72 14.90
CA GLU A 71 -11.23 -15.34 14.33
C GLU A 71 -11.91 -16.31 15.32
N GLY A 72 -11.14 -16.87 16.26
CA GLY A 72 -11.66 -17.78 17.29
C GLY A 72 -12.12 -17.07 18.56
N TYR A 73 -12.06 -15.74 18.63
CA TYR A 73 -12.38 -14.99 19.84
C TYR A 73 -13.85 -15.12 20.23
N PHE A 74 -14.73 -15.06 19.22
CA PHE A 74 -16.16 -15.26 19.38
C PHE A 74 -16.56 -16.62 18.82
N SER A 75 -17.44 -17.31 19.53
CA SER A 75 -18.01 -18.57 19.05
C SER A 75 -18.83 -18.33 17.78
N THR A 76 -18.44 -18.98 16.69
CA THR A 76 -19.18 -18.94 15.43
C THR A 76 -20.50 -19.67 15.56
N THR A 77 -21.58 -19.06 15.06
CA THR A 77 -22.85 -19.76 14.86
C THR A 77 -22.94 -20.22 13.41
N ASN A 78 -23.55 -21.38 13.15
CA ASN A 78 -23.77 -21.85 11.77
C ASN A 78 -24.86 -21.07 11.03
N GLU A 79 -25.47 -20.07 11.68
CA GLU A 79 -26.50 -19.21 11.09
C GLU A 79 -25.84 -17.99 10.47
N MET A 80 -26.15 -17.74 9.19
CA MET A 80 -25.75 -16.49 8.54
C MET A 80 -26.43 -15.31 9.23
N MET A 81 -25.65 -14.27 9.50
CA MET A 81 -26.18 -13.03 10.06
C MET A 81 -27.09 -12.35 9.02
N ASP A 82 -28.30 -11.98 9.44
CA ASP A 82 -29.23 -11.19 8.62
C ASP A 82 -28.81 -9.72 8.56
N ASP A 83 -28.98 -9.07 7.40
CA ASP A 83 -28.56 -7.69 7.16
C ASP A 83 -29.27 -6.70 8.10
N ASN A 84 -30.57 -6.87 8.34
CA ASN A 84 -31.32 -5.98 9.22
C ASN A 84 -30.87 -6.16 10.67
N LYS A 85 -30.67 -7.41 11.09
CA LYS A 85 -30.15 -7.72 12.43
C LYS A 85 -28.74 -7.15 12.64
N ALA A 86 -27.85 -7.29 11.68
CA ALA A 86 -26.50 -6.72 11.73
C ALA A 86 -26.56 -5.19 11.84
N LYS A 87 -27.43 -4.55 11.05
CA LYS A 87 -27.66 -3.10 11.10
C LYS A 87 -28.25 -2.64 12.43
N GLU A 88 -29.16 -3.40 13.04
CA GLU A 88 -29.69 -3.12 14.37
C GLU A 88 -28.60 -3.15 15.44
N ILE A 89 -27.73 -4.17 15.41
CA ILE A 89 -26.58 -4.32 16.32
C ILE A 89 -25.62 -3.13 16.14
N ALA A 90 -25.25 -2.82 14.90
CA ALA A 90 -24.38 -1.70 14.59
C ALA A 90 -24.97 -0.36 15.06
N ASN A 91 -26.26 -0.10 14.79
CA ASN A 91 -26.95 1.10 15.27
C ASN A 91 -26.95 1.21 16.80
N ALA A 92 -27.17 0.09 17.51
CA ALA A 92 -27.14 0.07 18.97
C ALA A 92 -25.73 0.36 19.51
N PHE A 93 -24.70 -0.17 18.85
CA PHE A 93 -23.30 0.09 19.16
C PHE A 93 -22.96 1.58 18.96
N LEU A 94 -23.26 2.14 17.79
CA LEU A 94 -22.97 3.54 17.48
C LEU A 94 -23.64 4.51 18.44
N LYS A 95 -24.92 4.27 18.81
CA LYS A 95 -25.64 5.09 19.82
C LYS A 95 -24.94 5.13 21.19
N LYS A 96 -24.13 4.13 21.50
CA LYS A 96 -23.44 4.01 22.79
C LYS A 96 -22.08 4.71 22.79
N TYR A 97 -21.35 4.67 21.67
CA TYR A 97 -19.94 5.12 21.63
C TYR A 97 -19.68 6.34 20.75
N ILE A 98 -20.59 6.69 19.83
CA ILE A 98 -20.51 7.91 19.05
C ILE A 98 -21.46 8.94 19.65
N LYS A 99 -20.95 10.14 19.94
CA LYS A 99 -21.78 11.26 20.43
C LYS A 99 -22.57 11.92 19.32
N GLU A 100 -22.03 11.92 18.11
CA GLU A 100 -22.73 12.36 16.92
C GLU A 100 -23.93 11.44 16.68
N GLY A 101 -25.10 12.04 16.46
CA GLY A 101 -26.31 11.27 16.28
C GLY A 101 -26.32 10.52 14.94
N LEU A 102 -26.98 9.36 14.92
CA LEU A 102 -27.11 8.55 13.70
C LEU A 102 -27.80 9.29 12.55
N GLU A 103 -28.55 10.36 12.85
CA GLU A 103 -29.24 11.20 11.87
C GLU A 103 -28.31 11.90 10.87
N PHE A 104 -27.02 12.06 11.19
CA PHE A 104 -26.06 12.63 10.26
C PHE A 104 -25.72 11.67 9.13
N TYR A 105 -25.75 10.36 9.40
CA TYR A 105 -25.42 9.30 8.43
C TYR A 105 -26.64 8.98 7.58
N THR A 106 -26.68 9.61 6.42
CA THR A 106 -27.80 9.56 5.48
C THR A 106 -27.63 8.46 4.44
N TYR A 107 -26.42 7.91 4.32
CA TYR A 107 -26.06 6.83 3.41
C TYR A 107 -25.56 5.62 4.20
N VAL A 108 -26.26 4.49 4.11
CA VAL A 108 -25.91 3.27 4.86
C VAL A 108 -25.95 2.04 3.96
N THR A 109 -24.83 1.33 3.86
CA THR A 109 -24.72 0.09 3.09
C THR A 109 -24.33 -1.07 3.99
N VAL A 110 -24.77 -2.27 3.60
CA VAL A 110 -24.43 -3.54 4.26
C VAL A 110 -23.80 -4.45 3.22
N LYS A 111 -22.68 -5.07 3.55
CA LYS A 111 -21.96 -6.01 2.69
C LYS A 111 -21.61 -7.27 3.45
N ASP A 112 -21.50 -8.36 2.70
CA ASP A 112 -20.82 -9.56 3.15
C ASP A 112 -19.30 -9.37 3.02
N ASP A 113 -18.61 -9.58 4.13
CA ASP A 113 -17.16 -9.77 4.13
C ASP A 113 -16.83 -11.22 3.74
N TRP A 114 -15.63 -11.44 3.20
CA TRP A 114 -15.17 -12.77 2.77
C TRP A 114 -15.04 -13.77 3.93
N ARG A 115 -14.99 -13.28 5.18
CA ARG A 115 -15.00 -14.09 6.41
C ARG A 115 -16.41 -14.39 6.95
N GLY A 116 -17.46 -14.04 6.21
CA GLY A 116 -18.85 -14.19 6.66
C GLY A 116 -19.27 -13.19 7.74
N LEU A 117 -18.52 -12.09 7.89
CA LEU A 117 -18.91 -10.94 8.71
C LEU A 117 -19.87 -10.05 7.90
N LYS A 118 -20.72 -9.31 8.60
CA LYS A 118 -21.50 -8.22 7.98
C LYS A 118 -20.79 -6.90 8.22
N GLU A 119 -20.38 -6.22 7.16
CA GLU A 119 -19.82 -4.87 7.22
C GLU A 119 -20.91 -3.85 6.92
N ILE A 120 -21.13 -2.91 7.85
CA ILE A 120 -22.05 -1.81 7.71
C ILE A 120 -21.24 -0.53 7.61
N ASN A 121 -21.40 0.18 6.49
CA ASN A 121 -20.75 1.46 6.25
C ASN A 121 -21.77 2.59 6.45
N TYR A 122 -21.43 3.56 7.29
CA TYR A 122 -22.25 4.73 7.59
C TYR A 122 -21.53 5.97 7.06
N MET A 123 -22.17 6.69 6.15
CA MET A 123 -21.63 7.89 5.52
C MET A 123 -22.69 9.00 5.44
N GLN A 124 -22.25 10.23 5.27
CA GLN A 124 -23.10 11.32 4.83
C GLN A 124 -23.26 11.24 3.31
N GLU A 125 -24.37 11.76 2.78
CA GLU A 125 -24.56 11.92 1.32
C GLU A 125 -25.00 13.33 0.94
N VAL A 126 -24.79 13.66 -0.34
CA VAL A 126 -25.42 14.77 -1.04
C VAL A 126 -26.02 14.23 -2.33
N ASN A 127 -27.33 14.44 -2.52
CA ASN A 127 -28.10 13.97 -3.67
C ASN A 127 -27.94 12.47 -3.99
N GLY A 128 -27.89 11.64 -2.95
CA GLY A 128 -27.77 10.18 -3.09
C GLY A 128 -26.34 9.68 -3.35
N TYR A 129 -25.34 10.55 -3.39
CA TYR A 129 -23.93 10.18 -3.52
C TYR A 129 -23.22 10.27 -2.18
N PRO A 130 -22.50 9.22 -1.76
CA PRO A 130 -21.78 9.21 -0.49
C PRO A 130 -20.63 10.22 -0.49
N LEU A 131 -20.45 10.92 0.62
CA LEU A 131 -19.27 11.71 0.91
C LEU A 131 -18.22 10.78 1.50
N THR A 132 -17.14 10.56 0.74
CA THR A 132 -15.99 9.76 1.19
C THR A 132 -15.42 10.32 2.49
N ASN A 133 -14.75 9.49 3.30
CA ASN A 133 -14.17 9.86 4.61
C ASN A 133 -15.14 10.48 5.64
N THR A 134 -16.46 10.35 5.45
CA THR A 134 -17.46 10.70 6.48
C THR A 134 -17.93 9.46 7.24
N GLY A 135 -18.29 9.63 8.52
CA GLY A 135 -18.89 8.58 9.35
C GLY A 135 -17.96 7.45 9.76
N CYS A 136 -18.44 6.20 9.66
CA CYS A 136 -17.78 5.05 10.28
C CYS A 136 -18.14 3.70 9.64
N ILE A 137 -17.30 2.71 9.92
CA ILE A 137 -17.46 1.32 9.50
C ILE A 137 -17.67 0.45 10.75
N VAL A 138 -18.64 -0.46 10.71
CA VAL A 138 -18.88 -1.47 11.76
C VAL A 138 -18.90 -2.84 11.13
N ARG A 139 -18.11 -3.80 11.64
CA ARG A 139 -18.23 -5.22 11.27
C ARG A 139 -18.81 -6.02 12.41
N VAL A 140 -19.85 -6.79 12.09
CA VAL A 140 -20.60 -7.63 13.02
C VAL A 140 -20.33 -9.09 12.69
N HIS A 141 -19.91 -9.85 13.70
CA HIS A 141 -19.70 -11.29 13.60
C HIS A 141 -21.00 -12.07 13.72
N SER A 142 -21.03 -13.31 13.23
CA SER A 142 -22.20 -14.22 13.29
C SER A 142 -22.78 -14.41 14.70
N SER A 143 -21.98 -14.21 15.76
CA SER A 143 -22.43 -14.25 17.16
C SER A 143 -23.29 -13.04 17.56
N GLY A 144 -23.29 -11.98 16.77
CA GLY A 144 -23.92 -10.69 17.08
C GLY A 144 -23.00 -9.71 17.82
N GLU A 145 -21.71 -10.02 17.91
CA GLU A 145 -20.71 -9.15 18.53
C GLU A 145 -20.03 -8.26 17.47
N VAL A 146 -19.65 -7.05 17.87
CA VAL A 146 -18.87 -6.13 17.03
C VAL A 146 -17.39 -6.50 17.12
N VAL A 147 -16.80 -6.90 15.99
CA VAL A 147 -15.39 -7.31 15.90
C VAL A 147 -14.48 -6.22 15.34
N HIS A 148 -15.07 -5.28 14.61
CA HIS A 148 -14.36 -4.13 14.08
C HIS A 148 -15.26 -2.91 14.10
N PHE A 149 -14.71 -1.79 14.52
CA PHE A 149 -15.30 -0.48 14.38
C PHE A 149 -14.18 0.49 14.03
N TYR A 150 -14.41 1.32 13.02
CA TYR A 150 -13.50 2.39 12.65
C TYR A 150 -14.28 3.67 12.40
N TYR A 151 -13.95 4.72 13.15
CA TYR A 151 -14.44 6.06 12.93
C TYR A 151 -13.46 6.82 12.03
N ASN A 152 -13.92 7.40 10.93
CA ASN A 152 -13.07 8.12 9.96
C ASN A 152 -12.42 9.40 10.53
N GLY A 153 -12.54 9.66 11.84
CA GLY A 153 -11.80 10.69 12.57
C GLY A 153 -12.30 12.13 12.35
N GLN A 154 -13.10 12.36 11.30
CA GLN A 154 -13.67 13.66 10.98
C GLN A 154 -15.05 13.80 11.63
N LYS A 155 -15.31 14.96 12.26
CA LYS A 155 -16.67 15.29 12.70
C LYS A 155 -17.61 15.27 11.51
N ALA A 156 -18.85 14.82 11.70
CA ALA A 156 -19.86 14.98 10.67
C ALA A 156 -19.88 16.43 10.16
N ILE A 157 -19.80 16.55 8.84
CA ILE A 157 -19.82 17.82 8.15
C ILE A 157 -21.20 18.43 8.36
N GLN A 158 -21.24 19.58 9.02
CA GLN A 158 -22.50 20.29 9.29
C GLN A 158 -23.01 21.01 8.04
N GLU A 159 -22.10 21.67 7.32
CA GLU A 159 -22.38 22.36 6.06
C GLU A 159 -21.95 21.46 4.91
N LYS A 160 -22.89 20.65 4.40
CA LYS A 160 -22.64 19.74 3.28
C LYS A 160 -22.21 20.50 2.02
N PRO A 161 -21.35 19.91 1.17
CA PRO A 161 -20.99 20.53 -0.10
C PRO A 161 -22.24 20.75 -0.97
N LEU A 162 -22.23 21.85 -1.71
CA LEU A 162 -23.31 22.19 -2.61
C LEU A 162 -23.24 21.33 -3.86
N TRP A 163 -24.39 20.85 -4.30
CA TRP A 163 -24.50 20.23 -5.61
C TRP A 163 -24.25 21.28 -6.70
N PRO A 164 -23.44 20.98 -7.72
CA PRO A 164 -23.24 21.90 -8.85
C PRO A 164 -24.56 22.27 -9.53
N ASN A 165 -24.70 23.53 -9.96
CA ASN A 165 -25.91 24.00 -10.66
C ASN A 165 -26.05 23.35 -12.06
N GLU A 166 -24.92 23.05 -12.69
CA GLU A 166 -24.83 22.40 -13.99
C GLU A 166 -23.86 21.23 -13.89
N ILE A 167 -24.21 20.11 -14.52
CA ILE A 167 -23.37 18.93 -14.64
C ILE A 167 -23.28 18.60 -16.13
N VAL A 168 -22.07 18.41 -16.63
CA VAL A 168 -21.82 18.03 -18.03
C VAL A 168 -22.44 16.67 -18.30
N GLU A 169 -23.06 16.50 -19.48
CA GLU A 169 -23.68 15.24 -19.84
C GLU A 169 -22.66 14.08 -19.90
N GLU A 170 -23.02 12.95 -19.30
CA GLU A 170 -22.18 11.74 -19.20
C GLU A 170 -21.60 11.30 -20.56
N ASN A 171 -22.41 11.38 -21.62
CA ASN A 171 -21.99 10.98 -22.97
C ASN A 171 -20.86 11.87 -23.51
N ILE A 172 -20.87 13.17 -23.21
CA ILE A 172 -19.83 14.11 -23.65
C ILE A 172 -18.51 13.75 -22.99
N VAL A 173 -18.54 13.52 -21.67
CA VAL A 173 -17.36 13.09 -20.90
C VAL A 173 -16.83 11.76 -21.45
N LEU A 174 -17.72 10.81 -21.70
CA LEU A 174 -17.36 9.49 -22.20
C LEU A 174 -16.73 9.54 -23.60
N GLU A 175 -17.26 10.36 -24.51
CA GLU A 175 -16.68 10.56 -25.84
C GLU A 175 -15.28 11.17 -25.76
N ASN A 176 -15.08 12.16 -24.88
CA ASN A 176 -13.77 12.78 -24.66
C ASN A 176 -12.74 11.78 -24.10
N LEU A 177 -13.12 10.96 -23.11
CA LEU A 177 -12.26 9.91 -22.56
C LEU A 177 -11.89 8.88 -23.63
N LYS A 178 -12.86 8.41 -24.41
CA LYS A 178 -12.61 7.48 -25.52
C LYS A 178 -11.75 8.09 -26.62
N ALA A 179 -11.83 9.38 -26.88
CA ALA A 179 -11.05 10.04 -27.92
C ALA A 179 -9.55 10.06 -27.59
N ARG A 180 -9.20 10.22 -26.30
CA ARG A 180 -7.81 10.32 -25.83
C ARG A 180 -7.21 9.03 -25.29
N GLN A 181 -8.01 7.98 -25.13
CA GLN A 181 -7.54 6.68 -24.64
C GLN A 181 -6.51 6.07 -25.59
N ASP A 182 -5.43 5.57 -25.00
CA ASP A 182 -4.38 4.78 -25.67
C ASP A 182 -4.15 3.45 -24.93
N MET A 183 -3.35 2.57 -25.54
CA MET A 183 -2.88 1.32 -24.94
C MET A 183 -1.37 1.20 -25.08
N ARG A 184 -0.70 0.79 -24.01
CA ARG A 184 0.73 0.49 -24.01
C ARG A 184 0.97 -1.01 -23.90
N LEU A 185 1.87 -1.55 -24.73
CA LEU A 185 2.29 -2.95 -24.63
C LEU A 185 3.31 -3.11 -23.49
N VAL A 186 3.03 -4.00 -22.55
CA VAL A 186 3.88 -4.25 -21.36
C VAL A 186 3.96 -5.73 -21.02
N PHE A 187 5.04 -6.12 -20.33
CA PHE A 187 5.07 -7.34 -19.54
C PHE A 187 4.51 -7.07 -18.15
N VAL A 188 3.68 -7.98 -17.64
CA VAL A 188 3.17 -7.91 -16.27
C VAL A 188 3.29 -9.28 -15.59
N ASP A 189 3.67 -9.30 -14.31
CA ASP A 189 3.63 -10.49 -13.47
C ASP A 189 2.28 -10.57 -12.75
N LEU A 190 1.46 -11.56 -13.11
CA LEU A 190 0.13 -11.77 -12.53
C LEU A 190 0.11 -12.86 -11.45
N THR A 191 1.27 -13.38 -11.02
CA THR A 191 1.39 -14.52 -10.09
C THR A 191 0.63 -14.31 -8.76
N LEU A 192 0.75 -13.11 -8.18
CA LEU A 192 0.09 -12.75 -6.91
C LEU A 192 -1.17 -11.91 -7.12
N SER A 193 -1.65 -11.80 -8.35
CA SER A 193 -2.84 -11.03 -8.67
C SER A 193 -4.12 -11.86 -8.48
N SER A 194 -5.23 -11.19 -8.21
CA SER A 194 -6.58 -11.78 -8.25
C SER A 194 -7.18 -11.81 -9.66
N CYS A 195 -6.35 -11.63 -10.70
CA CYS A 195 -6.82 -11.41 -12.06
C CYS A 195 -7.38 -12.68 -12.71
N LYS A 196 -8.44 -12.49 -13.50
CA LYS A 196 -9.12 -13.57 -14.21
C LYS A 196 -9.45 -13.17 -15.64
N TYR A 197 -9.41 -14.14 -16.55
CA TYR A 197 -10.02 -13.97 -17.86
C TYR A 197 -11.54 -13.86 -17.73
N GLU A 198 -12.21 -13.40 -18.80
CA GLU A 198 -13.68 -13.39 -18.90
C GLU A 198 -14.30 -14.77 -18.61
N SER A 199 -13.61 -15.84 -18.99
CA SER A 199 -14.00 -17.23 -18.71
C SER A 199 -14.02 -17.60 -17.21
N GLY A 200 -13.45 -16.77 -16.34
CA GLY A 200 -13.25 -17.02 -14.92
C GLY A 200 -11.96 -17.78 -14.59
N GLU A 201 -11.17 -18.15 -15.59
CA GLU A 201 -9.85 -18.78 -15.40
C GLU A 201 -8.86 -17.79 -14.76
N GLU A 202 -8.09 -18.26 -13.79
CA GLU A 202 -7.06 -17.46 -13.12
C GLU A 202 -5.87 -17.21 -14.03
N VAL A 203 -5.40 -15.96 -14.08
CA VAL A 203 -4.22 -15.57 -14.85
C VAL A 203 -3.02 -15.47 -13.91
N LYS A 204 -1.93 -16.20 -14.18
CA LYS A 204 -0.73 -16.26 -13.32
C LYS A 204 0.57 -16.26 -14.10
N GLY A 205 1.62 -15.68 -13.53
CA GLY A 205 2.93 -15.58 -14.17
C GLY A 205 3.00 -14.40 -15.15
N TYR A 206 4.12 -14.33 -15.88
CA TYR A 206 4.36 -13.26 -16.83
C TYR A 206 3.48 -13.37 -18.07
N HIS A 207 2.85 -12.24 -18.41
CA HIS A 207 2.04 -12.08 -19.61
C HIS A 207 2.44 -10.82 -20.37
N LEU A 208 2.35 -10.91 -21.70
CA LEU A 208 2.42 -9.75 -22.58
C LEU A 208 0.99 -9.21 -22.76
N VAL A 209 0.75 -7.97 -22.35
CA VAL A 209 -0.59 -7.39 -22.32
C VAL A 209 -0.59 -5.95 -22.82
N TYR A 210 -1.76 -5.48 -23.22
CA TYR A 210 -2.04 -4.07 -23.42
C TYR A 210 -2.62 -3.47 -22.14
N GLU A 211 -1.93 -2.46 -21.61
CA GLU A 211 -2.34 -1.66 -20.46
C GLU A 211 -2.95 -0.33 -20.92
N PRO A 212 -4.13 0.06 -20.41
CA PRO A 212 -4.78 1.31 -20.80
C PRO A 212 -4.06 2.54 -20.24
N GLU A 213 -3.87 3.56 -21.09
CA GLU A 213 -3.36 4.87 -20.72
C GLU A 213 -4.36 5.99 -21.10
N PRO A 214 -4.97 6.69 -20.13
CA PRO A 214 -4.92 6.41 -18.69
C PRO A 214 -5.76 5.17 -18.32
N SER A 215 -5.44 4.52 -17.21
CA SER A 215 -6.25 3.43 -16.64
C SER A 215 -7.42 3.94 -15.79
N TYR A 216 -7.29 5.16 -15.27
CA TYR A 216 -8.31 5.91 -14.55
C TYR A 216 -8.15 7.41 -14.84
N ALA A 217 -9.23 8.15 -14.79
CA ALA A 217 -9.23 9.60 -14.98
C ALA A 217 -10.29 10.24 -14.11
N PHE A 218 -10.04 11.48 -13.69
CA PHE A 218 -10.89 12.27 -12.82
C PHE A 218 -11.33 13.53 -13.56
N ILE A 219 -12.59 13.60 -13.96
CA ILE A 219 -13.12 14.72 -14.75
C ILE A 219 -14.05 15.54 -13.86
N ASP A 220 -13.85 16.85 -13.78
CA ASP A 220 -14.75 17.74 -13.04
C ASP A 220 -16.17 17.65 -13.62
N ALA A 221 -17.15 17.34 -12.77
CA ALA A 221 -18.53 17.11 -13.24
C ALA A 221 -19.20 18.40 -13.75
N SER A 222 -18.74 19.57 -13.33
CA SER A 222 -19.32 20.88 -13.68
C SER A 222 -18.71 21.44 -14.98
N THR A 223 -17.40 21.30 -15.16
CA THR A 223 -16.69 21.87 -16.33
C THR A 223 -16.44 20.83 -17.44
N GLY A 224 -16.41 19.54 -17.10
CA GLY A 224 -16.01 18.48 -18.02
C GLY A 224 -14.50 18.46 -18.31
N GLU A 225 -13.71 19.25 -17.57
CA GLU A 225 -12.26 19.30 -17.68
C GLU A 225 -11.62 18.21 -16.81
N ASP A 226 -10.44 17.74 -17.24
CA ASP A 226 -9.66 16.82 -16.42
C ASP A 226 -9.08 17.56 -15.22
N LEU A 227 -9.20 16.96 -14.04
CA LEU A 227 -8.61 17.50 -12.82
C LEU A 227 -7.08 17.49 -12.87
N PHE A 228 -6.51 16.54 -13.61
CA PHE A 228 -5.07 16.36 -13.73
C PHE A 228 -4.60 16.49 -15.18
N GLU A 229 -3.38 16.99 -15.36
CA GLU A 229 -2.73 17.02 -16.67
C GLU A 229 -2.46 15.59 -17.19
N PRO A 230 -2.42 15.36 -18.52
CA PRO A 230 -2.21 14.02 -19.09
C PRO A 230 -1.00 13.26 -18.53
N GLU A 231 0.06 13.99 -18.15
CA GLU A 231 1.29 13.47 -17.57
C GLU A 231 1.07 12.83 -16.19
N HIS A 232 0.06 13.25 -15.42
CA HIS A 232 -0.26 12.67 -14.11
C HIS A 232 -0.61 11.18 -14.19
N TYR A 233 -1.20 10.75 -15.31
CA TYR A 233 -1.64 9.38 -15.51
C TYR A 233 -0.60 8.48 -16.18
N LYS A 234 0.53 9.04 -16.58
CA LYS A 234 1.61 8.32 -17.27
C LYS A 234 2.68 7.92 -16.28
N LEU A 235 3.42 6.87 -16.63
CA LEU A 235 4.65 6.56 -15.89
C LEU A 235 5.63 7.73 -16.02
N ALA A 236 6.46 7.90 -14.99
CA ALA A 236 7.56 8.85 -15.01
C ALA A 236 8.39 8.68 -16.30
N PRO A 237 8.73 9.78 -16.99
CA PRO A 237 9.54 9.69 -18.19
C PRO A 237 10.89 9.06 -17.87
N THR A 238 11.35 8.19 -18.77
CA THR A 238 12.62 7.49 -18.60
C THR A 238 13.59 7.81 -19.71
N VAL A 239 14.88 7.85 -19.36
CA VAL A 239 15.97 8.04 -20.31
C VAL A 239 16.86 6.80 -20.37
N PRO A 240 17.26 6.35 -21.58
CA PRO A 240 18.25 5.29 -21.72
C PRO A 240 19.55 5.68 -21.01
N VAL A 241 20.13 4.73 -20.27
CA VAL A 241 21.43 4.95 -19.63
C VAL A 241 22.55 4.53 -20.56
N GLU A 242 23.46 5.45 -20.87
CA GLU A 242 24.64 5.14 -21.66
C GLU A 242 25.78 4.63 -20.78
N LYS A 243 26.49 3.62 -21.30
CA LYS A 243 27.64 3.05 -20.63
C LYS A 243 28.87 3.96 -20.76
N THR A 244 29.40 4.41 -19.63
CA THR A 244 30.78 4.92 -19.53
C THR A 244 31.66 4.07 -18.62
N VAL A 245 31.28 2.82 -18.32
CA VAL A 245 32.05 2.01 -17.36
C VAL A 245 33.27 1.35 -18.03
N LYS A 246 34.46 1.82 -17.66
CA LYS A 246 35.71 1.06 -17.84
C LYS A 246 35.66 -0.13 -16.88
N SER A 247 35.54 -1.34 -17.42
CA SER A 247 35.60 -2.59 -16.68
C SER A 247 36.81 -2.59 -15.75
N THR A 248 36.55 -2.58 -14.45
CA THR A 248 37.53 -2.96 -13.44
C THR A 248 37.14 -4.35 -12.92
N ARG A 249 38.13 -5.06 -12.37
CA ARG A 249 38.02 -6.42 -11.83
C ARG A 249 36.73 -6.64 -11.01
N LYS A 250 36.03 -7.75 -11.26
CA LYS A 250 34.84 -8.21 -10.51
C LYS A 250 35.11 -8.12 -9.00
N LYS A 251 34.34 -7.30 -8.29
CA LYS A 251 34.41 -7.16 -6.83
C LYS A 251 33.32 -7.99 -6.17
N ASP A 252 33.47 -8.31 -4.89
CA ASP A 252 32.33 -8.81 -4.13
C ASP A 252 31.29 -7.69 -4.03
N VAL A 253 30.01 -8.00 -4.27
CA VAL A 253 28.92 -7.01 -4.23
C VAL A 253 28.80 -6.39 -2.83
N PHE A 254 29.12 -7.16 -1.78
CA PHE A 254 29.07 -6.68 -0.41
C PHE A 254 30.16 -5.65 -0.08
N ASP A 255 31.25 -5.62 -0.85
CA ASP A 255 32.32 -4.62 -0.72
C ASP A 255 31.92 -3.25 -1.30
N LEU A 256 30.79 -3.18 -2.01
CA LEU A 256 30.26 -1.95 -2.60
C LEU A 256 29.23 -1.27 -1.68
N LEU A 257 28.81 -1.94 -0.61
CA LEU A 257 27.88 -1.40 0.37
C LEU A 257 28.60 -0.44 1.32
N ASP A 258 27.88 0.55 1.86
CA ASP A 258 28.43 1.59 2.74
C ASP A 258 28.72 1.12 4.19
N TRP A 259 29.23 -0.11 4.35
CA TRP A 259 29.48 -0.71 5.66
C TRP A 259 30.90 -1.24 5.80
N ASP A 260 31.30 -1.39 7.05
CA ASP A 260 32.51 -2.11 7.43
C ASP A 260 32.09 -3.47 8.00
N ALA A 261 32.06 -4.50 7.15
CA ALA A 261 31.60 -5.84 7.52
C ALA A 261 32.31 -6.39 8.78
N GLU A 262 33.54 -5.95 9.08
CA GLU A 262 34.26 -6.36 10.29
C GLU A 262 33.71 -5.72 11.57
N LYS A 263 33.03 -4.56 11.49
CA LYS A 263 32.40 -3.89 12.63
C LYS A 263 31.00 -4.37 12.92
N PHE A 264 30.38 -5.10 11.99
CA PHE A 264 29.03 -5.62 12.15
C PHE A 264 29.03 -7.10 12.58
N ILE A 265 27.99 -7.50 13.29
CA ILE A 265 27.71 -8.90 13.62
C ILE A 265 26.31 -9.28 13.15
N LYS A 266 26.17 -10.49 12.61
CA LYS A 266 24.86 -11.05 12.26
C LYS A 266 24.11 -11.38 13.54
N VAL A 267 22.90 -10.83 13.69
CA VAL A 267 22.05 -11.02 14.88
C VAL A 267 20.77 -11.80 14.59
N ASP A 268 20.35 -11.86 13.33
CA ASP A 268 19.14 -12.56 12.91
C ASP A 268 19.33 -13.06 11.47
N GLU A 269 18.73 -14.21 11.18
CA GLU A 269 18.64 -14.79 9.84
C GLU A 269 17.29 -15.49 9.74
N LYS A 270 16.49 -15.06 8.76
CA LYS A 270 15.21 -15.67 8.42
C LYS A 270 15.26 -16.16 6.99
N GLU A 271 14.72 -17.33 6.77
CA GLU A 271 14.67 -17.97 5.46
C GLU A 271 13.23 -18.40 5.20
N ASP A 272 12.73 -18.11 4.00
CA ASP A 272 11.48 -18.64 3.49
C ASP A 272 11.71 -19.51 2.23
N GLU A 273 10.66 -19.72 1.43
CA GLU A 273 10.76 -20.53 0.22
C GLU A 273 11.61 -19.85 -0.88
N TYR A 274 11.66 -18.52 -0.90
CA TYR A 274 12.21 -17.71 -2.00
C TYR A 274 13.50 -16.97 -1.60
N GLU A 275 13.59 -16.51 -0.36
CA GLU A 275 14.60 -15.54 0.06
C GLU A 275 15.25 -15.88 1.40
N VAL A 276 16.49 -15.41 1.57
CA VAL A 276 17.20 -15.41 2.85
C VAL A 276 17.44 -13.96 3.25
N ARG A 277 16.90 -13.56 4.40
CA ARG A 277 17.06 -12.24 4.98
C ARG A 277 17.98 -12.31 6.20
N MET A 278 19.11 -11.61 6.11
CA MET A 278 20.11 -11.49 7.17
C MET A 278 20.08 -10.09 7.77
N LYS A 279 20.25 -9.98 9.09
CA LYS A 279 20.34 -8.70 9.79
C LYS A 279 21.65 -8.58 10.54
N PHE A 280 22.22 -7.39 10.49
CA PHE A 280 23.49 -7.07 11.10
C PHE A 280 23.40 -5.77 11.90
N VAL A 281 24.09 -5.72 13.03
CA VAL A 281 24.20 -4.53 13.90
C VAL A 281 25.65 -4.29 14.28
N LEU A 282 25.99 -3.08 14.72
CA LEU A 282 27.34 -2.77 15.17
C LEU A 282 27.73 -3.58 16.41
N LYS A 283 28.96 -4.12 16.42
CA LYS A 283 29.54 -4.86 17.55
C LYS A 283 29.51 -4.08 18.86
N GLU A 284 29.70 -2.77 18.81
CA GLU A 284 29.73 -1.87 19.96
C GLU A 284 28.34 -1.52 20.51
N GLU A 285 27.29 -1.81 19.74
CA GLU A 285 25.87 -1.61 20.11
C GLU A 285 25.19 -2.92 20.57
N ALA A 286 25.91 -4.05 20.56
CA ALA A 286 25.44 -5.31 21.10
C ALA A 286 25.37 -5.28 22.64
N PRO A 287 24.33 -5.91 23.21
CA PRO A 287 23.26 -5.21 23.89
C PRO A 287 23.77 -4.34 25.05
N LYS A 288 23.64 -3.02 24.91
CA LYS A 288 23.51 -2.17 26.10
C LYS A 288 22.09 -2.38 26.60
N GLU A 289 21.89 -2.66 27.89
CA GLU A 289 20.57 -2.58 28.51
C GLU A 289 20.04 -1.16 28.25
N ILE A 290 19.18 -1.01 27.26
CA ILE A 290 18.41 0.21 27.07
C ILE A 290 17.40 0.18 28.20
N GLU A 291 17.46 1.15 29.11
CA GLU A 291 16.44 1.30 30.15
C GLU A 291 15.06 1.41 29.48
N GLU A 292 14.20 0.41 29.71
CA GLU A 292 12.78 0.46 29.35
C GLU A 292 12.16 1.67 30.08
N LYS A 293 11.90 2.76 29.35
CA LYS A 293 11.31 3.97 29.94
C LYS A 293 9.84 3.75 30.32
N ASP A 294 9.06 3.21 29.39
CA ASP A 294 7.70 2.69 29.63
C ASP A 294 7.46 1.44 28.78
N PRO A 295 7.37 0.23 29.39
CA PRO A 295 7.21 -1.03 28.67
C PRO A 295 5.87 -1.16 27.92
N TYR A 296 4.93 -0.23 28.11
CA TYR A 296 3.64 -0.19 27.43
C TYR A 296 3.54 0.89 26.35
N SER A 297 4.63 1.60 26.04
CA SER A 297 4.63 2.53 24.90
C SER A 297 4.66 1.78 23.58
N MET A 298 4.09 2.39 22.52
CA MET A 298 4.17 1.88 21.15
C MET A 298 5.63 1.76 20.70
N ASP A 299 6.48 2.72 21.05
CA ASP A 299 7.90 2.68 20.72
C ASP A 299 8.60 1.44 21.30
N GLU A 300 8.39 1.13 22.59
CA GLU A 300 8.96 -0.06 23.20
C GLU A 300 8.34 -1.35 22.65
N PHE A 301 7.03 -1.34 22.36
CA PHE A 301 6.36 -2.44 21.67
C PHE A 301 7.01 -2.74 20.31
N TYR A 302 7.24 -1.72 19.48
CA TYR A 302 7.88 -1.86 18.18
C TYR A 302 9.34 -2.29 18.32
N LYS A 303 10.10 -1.73 19.25
CA LYS A 303 11.47 -2.20 19.54
C LYS A 303 11.51 -3.66 19.96
N LYS A 304 10.52 -4.14 20.71
CA LYS A 304 10.43 -5.55 21.13
C LYS A 304 10.11 -6.48 19.96
N HIS A 305 9.15 -6.11 19.11
CA HIS A 305 8.73 -6.91 17.95
C HIS A 305 9.66 -6.79 16.76
N PHE A 306 10.38 -5.67 16.67
CA PHE A 306 11.39 -5.36 15.68
C PHE A 306 12.69 -4.97 16.39
N PRO A 307 13.47 -5.96 16.90
CA PRO A 307 14.70 -5.73 17.68
C PRO A 307 15.71 -4.81 16.98
N MET A 308 15.87 -4.96 15.67
CA MET A 308 15.72 -3.86 14.73
C MET A 308 16.02 -2.44 15.22
N LEU A 309 14.94 -1.83 15.70
CA LEU A 309 14.79 -0.43 16.07
C LEU A 309 15.46 -0.09 17.41
N GLN A 310 16.05 -1.07 18.08
CA GLN A 310 16.88 -0.84 19.28
C GLN A 310 18.28 -0.33 18.94
N HIS A 311 18.69 -0.42 17.68
CA HIS A 311 20.02 -0.04 17.23
C HIS A 311 19.98 1.27 16.45
N ASP A 312 20.92 2.17 16.74
CA ASP A 312 21.07 3.43 16.00
C ASP A 312 21.58 3.18 14.57
N LYS A 313 22.24 2.02 14.35
CA LYS A 313 22.73 1.57 13.06
C LYS A 313 22.50 0.08 12.84
N PHE A 314 21.90 -0.26 11.71
CA PHE A 314 21.71 -1.65 11.30
C PHE A 314 21.77 -1.81 9.78
N VAL A 315 22.08 -3.03 9.34
CA VAL A 315 22.07 -3.42 7.94
C VAL A 315 21.16 -4.63 7.77
N VAL A 316 20.24 -4.56 6.82
CA VAL A 316 19.40 -5.68 6.38
C VAL A 316 19.82 -6.05 4.97
N ILE A 317 20.12 -7.33 4.75
CA ILE A 317 20.51 -7.87 3.45
C ILE A 317 19.54 -9.00 3.12
N THR A 318 18.98 -8.97 1.92
CA THR A 318 18.09 -10.02 1.40
C THR A 318 18.67 -10.58 0.12
N VAL A 319 18.82 -11.90 0.06
CA VAL A 319 19.33 -12.63 -1.11
C VAL A 319 18.32 -13.65 -1.61
N ASP A 320 18.28 -13.84 -2.92
CA ASP A 320 17.54 -14.91 -3.58
C ASP A 320 18.11 -16.25 -3.14
N LYS A 321 17.27 -17.14 -2.60
CA LYS A 321 17.72 -18.42 -2.04
C LYS A 321 18.28 -19.37 -3.09
N LYS A 322 17.79 -19.32 -4.33
CA LYS A 322 18.18 -20.24 -5.41
C LYS A 322 19.49 -19.82 -6.08
N THR A 323 19.71 -18.52 -6.22
CA THR A 323 20.83 -17.95 -6.96
C THR A 323 21.88 -17.30 -6.08
N ASN A 324 21.56 -17.07 -4.80
CA ASN A 324 22.35 -16.29 -3.86
C ASN A 324 22.65 -14.86 -4.36
N GLN A 325 21.79 -14.34 -5.25
CA GLN A 325 21.88 -12.98 -5.77
C GLN A 325 21.30 -11.98 -4.78
N LEU A 326 21.92 -10.81 -4.65
CA LEU A 326 21.37 -9.72 -3.84
C LEU A 326 20.04 -9.22 -4.44
N ILE A 327 18.97 -9.24 -3.63
CA ILE A 327 17.65 -8.69 -3.98
C ILE A 327 17.46 -7.33 -3.34
N SER A 328 17.85 -7.18 -2.07
CA SER A 328 17.82 -5.89 -1.39
C SER A 328 18.90 -5.73 -0.35
N CYS A 329 19.31 -4.49 -0.13
CA CYS A 329 20.03 -4.11 1.08
C CYS A 329 19.50 -2.77 1.58
N LEU A 330 19.34 -2.64 2.90
CA LEU A 330 19.01 -1.39 3.56
C LEU A 330 20.02 -1.14 4.66
N MET A 331 20.65 0.02 4.60
CA MET A 331 21.50 0.54 5.66
C MET A 331 20.81 1.69 6.36
N TRP A 332 20.51 1.48 7.63
CA TRP A 332 19.98 2.52 8.48
C TRP A 332 21.08 3.14 9.32
N THR A 333 21.12 4.47 9.35
CA THR A 333 22.00 5.23 10.24
C THR A 333 21.25 6.48 10.70
N ASN A 334 21.26 6.79 12.00
CA ASN A 334 20.74 8.07 12.50
C ASN A 334 21.63 9.22 12.00
N GLU A 335 21.17 9.96 10.99
CA GLU A 335 21.94 10.96 10.26
C GLU A 335 22.07 12.28 11.02
N LYS A 336 23.30 12.79 11.15
CA LYS A 336 23.56 14.22 11.46
C LYS A 336 24.74 14.87 10.71
N ASP A 337 25.60 14.11 10.03
CA ASP A 337 26.83 14.67 9.44
C ASP A 337 27.17 14.04 8.07
N ARG A 338 26.30 14.19 7.06
CA ARG A 338 26.61 13.75 5.69
C ARG A 338 27.20 14.88 4.86
N LYS A 339 28.14 14.54 3.99
CA LYS A 339 28.82 15.51 3.10
C LYS A 339 28.59 15.14 1.65
N SER A 340 28.28 16.14 0.85
CA SER A 340 28.15 16.01 -0.60
C SER A 340 29.49 16.26 -1.28
N ILE A 341 30.20 15.20 -1.68
CA ILE A 341 31.50 15.29 -2.37
C ILE A 341 31.36 14.96 -3.87
N LEU A 342 30.62 13.90 -4.19
CA LEU A 342 30.42 13.41 -5.54
C LEU A 342 29.27 14.15 -6.23
N SER A 343 29.39 14.37 -7.54
CA SER A 343 28.27 14.86 -8.35
C SER A 343 27.25 13.75 -8.61
N ARG A 344 26.02 14.14 -8.99
CA ARG A 344 24.97 13.19 -9.41
C ARG A 344 25.44 12.27 -10.54
N GLU A 345 26.19 12.77 -11.53
CA GLU A 345 26.70 11.90 -12.61
C GLU A 345 27.72 10.89 -12.10
N GLN A 346 28.58 11.28 -11.15
CA GLN A 346 29.52 10.36 -10.52
C GLN A 346 28.80 9.30 -9.69
N CYS A 347 27.77 9.69 -8.93
CA CYS A 347 26.92 8.77 -8.19
C CYS A 347 26.15 7.81 -9.13
N LEU A 348 25.64 8.31 -10.26
CA LEU A 348 24.97 7.49 -11.27
C LEU A 348 25.95 6.46 -11.86
N GLU A 349 27.19 6.85 -12.16
CA GLU A 349 28.21 5.91 -12.63
C GLU A 349 28.46 4.79 -11.60
N LYS A 350 28.46 5.12 -10.30
CA LYS A 350 28.58 4.14 -9.21
C LYS A 350 27.37 3.22 -9.12
N ALA A 351 26.16 3.76 -9.22
CA ALA A 351 24.93 2.98 -9.22
C ALA A 351 24.90 1.99 -10.39
N LEU A 352 25.24 2.43 -11.60
CA LEU A 352 25.32 1.57 -12.79
C LEU A 352 26.42 0.51 -12.66
N GLN A 353 27.59 0.85 -12.09
CA GLN A 353 28.65 -0.11 -11.79
C GLN A 353 28.16 -1.20 -10.83
N PHE A 354 27.46 -0.82 -9.77
CA PHE A 354 26.88 -1.77 -8.82
C PHE A 354 25.82 -2.67 -9.47
N LEU A 355 24.92 -2.11 -10.29
CA LEU A 355 23.91 -2.88 -11.01
C LEU A 355 24.53 -3.94 -11.92
N GLU A 356 25.61 -3.62 -12.63
CA GLU A 356 26.29 -4.57 -13.52
C GLU A 356 26.95 -5.75 -12.79
N GLU A 357 27.32 -5.58 -11.51
CA GLU A 357 27.83 -6.68 -10.68
C GLU A 357 26.70 -7.63 -10.24
N ILE A 358 25.48 -7.11 -10.07
CA ILE A 358 24.31 -7.90 -9.70
C ILE A 358 23.67 -8.53 -10.93
N ILE A 359 23.25 -7.70 -11.89
CA ILE A 359 22.53 -8.07 -13.10
C ILE A 359 23.47 -7.93 -14.30
N PRO A 360 23.88 -9.03 -14.94
CA PRO A 360 24.79 -8.96 -16.08
C PRO A 360 24.19 -8.17 -17.26
N ASN A 361 24.90 -7.14 -17.71
CA ASN A 361 24.43 -6.18 -18.74
C ASN A 361 23.20 -5.38 -18.30
N ALA A 362 23.09 -5.06 -17.01
CA ALA A 362 21.98 -4.30 -16.43
C ALA A 362 21.58 -3.08 -17.30
N THR A 363 22.57 -2.33 -17.80
CA THR A 363 22.37 -1.12 -18.62
C THR A 363 21.58 -1.35 -19.91
N LYS A 364 21.46 -2.59 -20.41
CA LYS A 364 20.59 -2.93 -21.55
C LYS A 364 19.12 -3.05 -21.18
N TYR A 365 18.84 -3.28 -19.91
CA TYR A 365 17.51 -3.59 -19.41
C TYR A 365 16.93 -2.50 -18.54
N VAL A 366 17.67 -1.41 -18.26
CA VAL A 366 17.21 -0.36 -17.36
C VAL A 366 17.16 0.99 -18.06
N GLN A 367 16.17 1.79 -17.70
CA GLN A 367 16.10 3.20 -18.07
C GLN A 367 15.89 4.02 -16.81
N LEU A 368 16.63 5.13 -16.67
CA LEU A 368 16.63 5.99 -15.50
C LEU A 368 15.39 6.89 -15.52
N TRP A 369 14.72 7.06 -14.37
CA TRP A 369 13.65 8.03 -14.24
C TRP A 369 14.22 9.46 -14.20
N ASP A 370 13.53 10.40 -14.86
CA ASP A 370 13.94 11.81 -14.91
C ASP A 370 13.44 12.62 -13.71
N ASP A 371 12.72 11.99 -12.78
CA ASP A 371 12.29 12.61 -11.53
C ASP A 371 13.40 12.57 -10.46
N TYR A 372 13.63 13.72 -9.83
CA TYR A 372 14.69 13.87 -8.84
C TYR A 372 14.23 14.73 -7.67
N GLU A 373 14.20 14.11 -6.50
CA GLU A 373 14.16 14.81 -5.23
C GLU A 373 15.55 14.82 -4.60
N ALA A 374 16.10 16.02 -4.42
CA ALA A 374 17.41 16.22 -3.82
C ALA A 374 17.34 15.97 -2.31
N GLU A 375 18.21 15.09 -1.81
CA GLU A 375 18.48 14.93 -0.39
C GLU A 375 19.95 15.21 -0.13
N GLU A 376 20.25 16.04 0.87
CA GLU A 376 21.64 16.34 1.20
C GLU A 376 22.37 15.08 1.65
N GLY A 377 23.47 14.75 0.98
CA GLY A 377 24.27 13.57 1.30
C GLY A 377 23.86 12.28 0.58
N ILE A 378 22.68 12.20 -0.05
CA ILE A 378 22.21 11.01 -0.77
C ILE A 378 21.80 11.34 -2.21
N GLU A 379 22.30 10.55 -3.16
CA GLU A 379 21.73 10.52 -4.51
C GLU A 379 20.85 9.29 -4.68
N ARG A 380 19.59 9.52 -5.08
CA ARG A 380 18.59 8.47 -5.33
C ARG A 380 18.37 8.30 -6.83
N PHE A 381 18.29 7.04 -7.25
CA PHE A 381 18.06 6.65 -8.63
C PHE A 381 17.01 5.55 -8.70
N SER A 382 15.97 5.78 -9.50
CA SER A 382 14.94 4.80 -9.83
C SER A 382 15.08 4.39 -11.29
N PHE A 383 14.95 3.10 -11.56
CA PHE A 383 15.12 2.54 -12.89
C PHE A 383 13.93 1.66 -13.29
N SER A 384 13.27 1.99 -14.39
CA SER A 384 12.32 1.09 -15.04
C SER A 384 13.04 -0.04 -15.75
N ILE A 385 12.43 -1.22 -15.78
CA ILE A 385 13.00 -2.40 -16.43
C ILE A 385 12.35 -2.61 -17.79
N TYR A 386 13.18 -2.79 -18.82
CA TYR A 386 12.78 -3.09 -20.19
C TYR A 386 13.44 -4.38 -20.67
N VAL A 387 12.67 -5.29 -21.23
CA VAL A 387 13.17 -6.53 -21.86
C VAL A 387 12.62 -6.60 -23.27
N ASN A 388 13.50 -6.76 -24.27
CA ASN A 388 13.13 -6.68 -25.68
C ASN A 388 12.41 -5.36 -26.04
N ASP A 389 12.89 -4.24 -25.47
CA ASP A 389 12.32 -2.90 -25.60
C ASP A 389 10.86 -2.76 -25.09
N ILE A 390 10.37 -3.75 -24.33
CA ILE A 390 9.03 -3.75 -23.70
C ILE A 390 9.19 -3.53 -22.19
N CYS A 391 8.44 -2.58 -21.64
CA CYS A 391 8.45 -2.27 -20.21
C CYS A 391 7.90 -3.43 -19.39
N VAL A 392 8.51 -3.70 -18.23
CA VAL A 392 7.99 -4.65 -17.23
C VAL A 392 7.22 -3.87 -16.16
N ALA A 393 5.89 -3.81 -16.32
CA ALA A 393 5.01 -3.04 -15.47
C ALA A 393 5.06 -3.51 -14.00
N GLY A 394 5.04 -2.53 -13.08
CA GLY A 394 5.07 -2.78 -11.64
C GLY A 394 6.44 -3.20 -11.07
N LYS A 395 7.47 -3.35 -11.91
CA LYS A 395 8.83 -3.69 -11.48
C LYS A 395 9.81 -2.55 -11.80
N TYR A 396 10.56 -2.14 -10.80
CA TYR A 396 11.60 -1.12 -10.92
C TYR A 396 12.71 -1.38 -9.92
N ILE A 397 13.87 -0.75 -10.13
CA ILE A 397 15.03 -0.87 -9.25
C ILE A 397 15.30 0.49 -8.61
N MET A 398 15.51 0.51 -7.30
CA MET A 398 15.93 1.70 -6.55
C MET A 398 17.33 1.53 -6.01
N ILE A 399 18.15 2.58 -6.15
CA ILE A 399 19.49 2.66 -5.55
C ILE A 399 19.69 4.02 -4.90
N ASN A 400 20.18 4.00 -3.66
CA ASN A 400 20.65 5.19 -2.95
C ASN A 400 22.17 5.12 -2.78
N ILE A 401 22.87 6.15 -3.22
CA ILE A 401 24.32 6.30 -3.15
C ILE A 401 24.69 7.35 -2.11
N ASN A 402 25.63 7.00 -1.23
CA ASN A 402 26.27 7.98 -0.35
C ASN A 402 27.16 8.91 -1.18
N THR A 403 26.86 10.20 -1.18
CA THR A 403 27.59 11.20 -1.97
C THR A 403 28.98 11.53 -1.43
N GLU A 404 29.34 11.11 -0.22
CA GLU A 404 30.68 11.32 0.35
C GLU A 404 31.70 10.34 -0.25
N ASN A 405 31.31 9.07 -0.38
CA ASN A 405 32.23 7.97 -0.72
C ASN A 405 31.80 7.12 -1.94
N GLY A 406 30.58 7.29 -2.44
CA GLY A 406 30.04 6.57 -3.59
C GLY A 406 29.60 5.13 -3.30
N ALA A 407 29.45 4.76 -2.03
CA ALA A 407 28.99 3.44 -1.63
C ALA A 407 27.45 3.34 -1.64
N VAL A 408 26.94 2.11 -1.77
CA VAL A 408 25.49 1.83 -1.82
C VAL A 408 24.94 1.74 -0.39
N MET A 409 23.96 2.58 -0.08
CA MET A 409 23.26 2.56 1.21
C MET A 409 21.93 1.80 1.14
N HIS A 410 21.26 1.89 -0.01
CA HIS A 410 20.01 1.17 -0.23
C HIS A 410 20.00 0.63 -1.66
N TYR A 411 19.56 -0.61 -1.79
CA TYR A 411 19.22 -1.25 -3.04
C TYR A 411 17.95 -2.04 -2.84
N SER A 412 17.01 -1.89 -3.77
CA SER A 412 15.84 -2.75 -3.89
C SER A 412 15.66 -3.04 -5.36
N GLY A 413 15.69 -4.32 -5.72
CA GLY A 413 15.50 -4.76 -7.08
C GLY A 413 14.96 -6.19 -7.12
N GLU A 414 15.19 -6.84 -8.25
CA GLU A 414 14.59 -8.12 -8.59
C GLU A 414 15.68 -9.13 -8.96
N SER A 415 15.39 -10.42 -8.77
CA SER A 415 16.29 -11.51 -9.19
C SER A 415 16.47 -11.50 -10.70
N SER A 416 17.70 -11.50 -11.21
CA SER A 416 18.00 -11.48 -12.67
C SER A 416 17.42 -12.66 -13.46
N ASN A 417 16.85 -13.67 -12.79
CA ASN A 417 16.20 -14.80 -13.42
C ASN A 417 14.96 -14.41 -14.24
N PHE A 418 14.14 -13.46 -13.77
CA PHE A 418 12.95 -13.08 -14.54
C PHE A 418 13.33 -12.44 -15.89
N ILE A 419 14.45 -11.69 -15.94
CA ILE A 419 14.97 -11.14 -17.21
C ILE A 419 15.27 -12.28 -18.20
N LYS A 420 15.87 -13.39 -17.73
CA LYS A 420 16.15 -14.55 -18.58
C LYS A 420 14.88 -15.24 -19.06
N GLU A 421 13.87 -15.32 -18.21
CA GLU A 421 12.54 -15.85 -18.56
C GLU A 421 11.87 -14.99 -19.64
N LEU A 422 11.81 -13.67 -19.42
CA LEU A 422 11.21 -12.72 -20.35
C LEU A 422 11.95 -12.63 -21.70
N LEU A 423 13.27 -12.82 -21.71
CA LEU A 423 14.05 -12.90 -22.94
C LEU A 423 13.66 -14.09 -23.83
N ALA A 424 13.12 -15.17 -23.26
CA ALA A 424 12.67 -16.35 -23.99
C ALA A 424 11.18 -16.28 -24.41
N TYR A 425 10.47 -15.24 -23.99
CA TYR A 425 9.02 -15.11 -24.18
C TYR A 425 8.67 -14.70 -25.63
N GLU A 426 7.50 -15.10 -26.12
CA GLU A 426 6.96 -14.64 -27.41
C GLU A 426 6.56 -13.16 -27.30
N THR A 427 7.30 -12.27 -27.98
CA THR A 427 7.10 -10.82 -27.89
C THR A 427 6.25 -10.23 -29.00
N THR A 428 5.84 -11.03 -29.98
CA THR A 428 5.02 -10.55 -31.12
C THR A 428 3.54 -10.68 -30.77
N PRO A 429 2.82 -9.57 -30.55
CA PRO A 429 1.39 -9.62 -30.30
C PRO A 429 0.65 -10.28 -31.47
N LYS A 430 -0.39 -11.06 -31.17
CA LYS A 430 -1.32 -11.62 -32.18
C LYS A 430 -2.55 -10.73 -32.36
N VAL A 431 -2.79 -9.87 -31.38
CA VAL A 431 -3.80 -8.81 -31.42
C VAL A 431 -3.08 -7.48 -31.61
N THR A 432 -3.60 -6.63 -32.48
CA THR A 432 -3.04 -5.30 -32.72
C THR A 432 -3.39 -4.33 -31.59
N ASN A 433 -2.61 -3.25 -31.48
CA ASN A 433 -2.91 -2.20 -30.50
C ASN A 433 -4.31 -1.61 -30.74
N GLU A 434 -4.67 -1.37 -32.00
CA GLU A 434 -5.96 -0.81 -32.39
C GLU A 434 -7.14 -1.72 -32.04
N GLU A 435 -7.00 -3.04 -32.18
CA GLU A 435 -8.01 -4.00 -31.77
C GLU A 435 -8.18 -4.01 -30.25
N ALA A 436 -7.08 -4.05 -29.49
CA ALA A 436 -7.12 -4.00 -28.03
C ALA A 436 -7.74 -2.69 -27.53
N LEU A 437 -7.38 -1.57 -28.14
CA LEU A 437 -7.91 -0.25 -27.83
C LEU A 437 -9.43 -0.18 -28.08
N GLN A 438 -9.91 -0.75 -29.18
CA GLN A 438 -11.34 -0.79 -29.49
C GLN A 438 -12.11 -1.61 -28.45
N ILE A 439 -11.60 -2.78 -28.06
CA ILE A 439 -12.19 -3.63 -27.01
C ILE A 439 -12.29 -2.83 -25.69
N TYR A 440 -11.24 -2.12 -25.31
CA TYR A 440 -11.23 -1.33 -24.08
C TYR A 440 -12.20 -0.14 -24.15
N LYS A 441 -12.20 0.63 -25.25
CA LYS A 441 -13.13 1.76 -25.46
C LYS A 441 -14.60 1.37 -25.39
N GLU A 442 -14.97 0.16 -25.79
CA GLU A 442 -16.34 -0.36 -25.65
C GLU A 442 -16.74 -0.60 -24.18
N ALA A 443 -15.76 -0.87 -23.32
CA ALA A 443 -15.97 -1.13 -21.90
C ALA A 443 -15.90 0.15 -21.03
N ILE A 444 -15.26 1.23 -21.48
CA ILE A 444 -15.17 2.48 -20.70
C ILE A 444 -16.57 2.98 -20.31
N ARG A 445 -16.72 3.30 -19.02
CA ARG A 445 -17.86 3.95 -18.38
C ARG A 445 -17.32 5.07 -17.49
N VAL A 446 -18.24 5.88 -16.97
CA VAL A 446 -17.92 6.86 -15.93
C VAL A 446 -18.92 6.72 -14.79
N LYS A 447 -18.47 7.02 -13.57
CA LYS A 447 -19.33 7.12 -12.39
C LYS A 447 -19.13 8.46 -11.72
N LEU A 448 -20.21 9.07 -11.24
CA LEU A 448 -20.13 10.28 -10.42
C LEU A 448 -19.72 9.90 -8.99
N GLU A 449 -18.75 10.60 -8.43
CA GLU A 449 -18.23 10.36 -7.08
C GLU A 449 -17.77 11.69 -6.44
N TRP A 450 -17.93 11.78 -5.12
CA TRP A 450 -17.36 12.88 -4.35
C TRP A 450 -15.89 12.61 -4.04
N TYR A 451 -15.03 13.51 -4.51
CA TYR A 451 -13.59 13.49 -4.29
C TYR A 451 -13.20 14.54 -3.23
N ILE A 452 -12.23 14.20 -2.40
CA ILE A 452 -11.65 15.11 -1.42
C ILE A 452 -10.28 15.56 -1.94
N ASP A 453 -10.10 16.87 -2.02
CA ASP A 453 -8.78 17.45 -2.18
C ASP A 453 -8.01 17.36 -0.85
N ASN A 454 -7.04 16.46 -0.77
CA ASN A 454 -6.23 16.25 0.43
C ASN A 454 -5.10 17.26 0.58
N ASP A 455 -4.81 18.07 -0.45
CA ASP A 455 -3.74 19.09 -0.43
C ASP A 455 -4.26 20.45 0.05
N ALA A 456 -5.58 20.61 0.14
CA ALA A 456 -6.21 21.81 0.68
C ALA A 456 -6.08 21.89 2.21
N GLU A 457 -5.84 23.11 2.75
CA GLU A 457 -5.80 23.34 4.21
C GLU A 457 -7.13 23.02 4.92
N GLU A 458 -8.23 23.08 4.18
CA GLU A 458 -9.58 22.71 4.62
C GLU A 458 -10.13 21.59 3.72
N THR A 459 -10.96 20.70 4.27
CA THR A 459 -11.57 19.62 3.49
C THR A 459 -12.55 20.18 2.45
N VAL A 460 -12.17 20.13 1.18
CA VAL A 460 -12.99 20.55 0.05
C VAL A 460 -13.45 19.32 -0.73
N TYR A 461 -14.77 19.20 -0.91
CA TYR A 461 -15.38 18.16 -1.73
C TYR A 461 -15.67 18.68 -3.13
N GLN A 462 -15.25 17.92 -4.14
CA GLN A 462 -15.51 18.17 -5.54
C GLN A 462 -16.26 16.98 -6.14
N LEU A 463 -17.26 17.25 -6.98
CA LEU A 463 -18.00 16.20 -7.67
C LEU A 463 -17.31 15.88 -8.99
N LEU A 464 -16.85 14.64 -9.17
CA LEU A 464 -16.08 14.21 -10.33
C LEU A 464 -16.74 13.03 -11.04
N TYR A 465 -16.57 12.94 -12.35
CA TYR A 465 -16.68 11.69 -13.09
C TYR A 465 -15.36 10.92 -12.99
N LYS A 466 -15.42 9.71 -12.44
CA LYS A 466 -14.32 8.75 -12.41
C LYS A 466 -14.47 7.75 -13.56
N GLN A 467 -13.44 7.62 -14.40
CA GLN A 467 -13.36 6.56 -15.41
C GLN A 467 -13.32 5.18 -14.74
N THR A 468 -14.09 4.23 -15.29
CA THR A 468 -14.12 2.83 -14.85
C THR A 468 -14.52 1.93 -16.03
N THR A 469 -14.30 0.63 -15.88
CA THR A 469 -14.79 -0.40 -16.81
C THR A 469 -15.77 -1.35 -16.12
N ASP A 470 -16.12 -1.06 -14.88
CA ASP A 470 -17.03 -1.85 -14.07
C ASP A 470 -18.41 -1.90 -14.71
N GLU A 471 -18.87 -3.12 -14.97
CA GLU A 471 -20.20 -3.37 -15.50
C GLU A 471 -21.29 -2.89 -14.53
N ASN A 472 -20.98 -2.91 -13.23
CA ASN A 472 -21.84 -2.49 -12.14
C ASN A 472 -21.54 -1.06 -11.65
N HIS A 473 -20.89 -0.20 -12.46
CA HIS A 473 -20.51 1.18 -12.08
C HIS A 473 -21.63 2.09 -11.53
N LYS A 474 -22.90 1.73 -11.71
CA LYS A 474 -24.07 2.44 -11.14
C LYS A 474 -24.46 1.95 -9.75
N GLU A 475 -23.98 0.77 -9.37
CA GLU A 475 -24.18 0.20 -8.05
C GLU A 475 -22.96 0.51 -7.19
N PRO A 476 -23.12 1.26 -6.11
CA PRO A 476 -21.98 1.93 -5.48
C PRO A 476 -21.01 1.00 -4.73
N PHE A 477 -21.29 -0.31 -4.64
CA PHE A 477 -20.67 -1.15 -3.60
C PHE A 477 -20.65 -2.67 -3.85
N GLU A 478 -21.04 -3.21 -5.00
CA GLU A 478 -20.80 -4.64 -5.29
C GLU A 478 -19.31 -4.93 -5.53
N CYS A 479 -18.93 -6.20 -5.61
CA CYS A 479 -17.57 -6.64 -5.97
C CYS A 479 -17.21 -6.14 -7.39
N SER A 480 -16.85 -4.86 -7.49
CA SER A 480 -16.50 -4.17 -8.73
C SER A 480 -15.34 -4.92 -9.36
N ARG A 481 -15.54 -5.37 -10.59
CA ARG A 481 -14.48 -5.93 -11.40
C ARG A 481 -14.18 -4.96 -12.52
N ASP A 482 -12.92 -4.57 -12.65
CA ASP A 482 -12.47 -3.68 -13.71
C ASP A 482 -11.57 -4.44 -14.67
N ILE A 483 -11.71 -4.18 -15.97
CA ILE A 483 -10.76 -4.60 -16.98
C ILE A 483 -9.46 -3.88 -16.71
N ARG A 484 -8.46 -4.65 -16.28
CA ARG A 484 -7.13 -4.13 -16.00
C ARG A 484 -6.25 -4.14 -17.24
N TYR A 485 -6.35 -5.20 -18.04
CA TYR A 485 -5.54 -5.39 -19.24
C TYR A 485 -6.31 -6.10 -20.35
N ILE A 486 -5.80 -6.02 -21.58
CA ILE A 486 -6.19 -6.88 -22.69
C ILE A 486 -5.00 -7.78 -23.04
N ASP A 487 -5.21 -9.10 -23.11
CA ASP A 487 -4.14 -10.03 -23.47
C ASP A 487 -3.65 -9.80 -24.92
N ALA A 488 -2.34 -9.64 -25.12
CA ALA A 488 -1.78 -9.28 -26.42
C ALA A 488 -1.77 -10.45 -27.44
N HIS A 489 -2.00 -11.68 -26.98
CA HIS A 489 -2.04 -12.88 -27.82
C HIS A 489 -3.46 -13.37 -28.09
N THR A 490 -4.39 -13.23 -27.15
CA THR A 490 -5.78 -13.72 -27.29
C THR A 490 -6.80 -12.61 -27.51
N GLY A 491 -6.50 -11.38 -27.06
CA GLY A 491 -7.46 -10.27 -27.05
C GLY A 491 -8.51 -10.38 -25.95
N GLU A 492 -8.36 -11.34 -25.03
CA GLU A 492 -9.28 -11.52 -23.92
C GLU A 492 -9.08 -10.43 -22.86
N LYS A 493 -10.19 -10.03 -22.22
CA LYS A 493 -10.18 -9.10 -21.11
C LYS A 493 -9.64 -9.79 -19.86
N ILE A 494 -8.66 -9.15 -19.21
CA ILE A 494 -8.14 -9.56 -17.92
C ILE A 494 -8.73 -8.64 -16.86
N TRP A 495 -9.59 -9.21 -16.03
CA TRP A 495 -10.34 -8.51 -14.99
C TRP A 495 -9.59 -8.58 -13.66
N SER A 496 -9.52 -7.45 -12.95
CA SER A 496 -9.13 -7.38 -11.54
C SER A 496 -10.37 -7.33 -10.66
N LYS A 497 -10.33 -8.03 -9.52
CA LYS A 497 -11.31 -7.89 -8.45
C LYS A 497 -10.86 -6.89 -7.40
#